data_AF-A0A7W0XWM4-F1
#
_entry.id   AF-A0A7W0XWM4-F1
#
_cell.length_a   1.000
_cell.length_b   1.000
_cell.length_c   1.000
_cell.angle_alpha   90.00
_cell.angle_beta   90.00
_cell.angle_gamma   90.00
#
_symmetry.space_group_name_H-M   'P 1'
#
loop_
_entity.id
_entity.type
_entity.pdbx_description
1 polymer ?
#
loop_
_entity_poly.entity_id
_entity_poly.type
_entity_poly.pdbx_seq_one_letter_code
_entity_poly.pdbx_strand_id
1 'polypeptide(L)'
;MELGTGFDRIQVSTFGATLKRCREVGRVSQSKLAERAGFDHSYVSRLESGARTPTREAVIQLAEALGSNPAGQDELLAAAGFMPREVSSLLTGEPEVTEVLGLLRDDTVPEAYRANVRAVLRLLAEQARMAMVKDAAGPFASVAA
;
A
#
# COMPACT_ATOMS: atom_id res chain seq x y z
N MET A 1 13.75 22.23 9.37
CA MET A 1 12.34 21.98 8.99
C MET A 1 12.36 20.68 8.22
N GLU A 2 12.24 19.56 8.94
CA GLU A 2 12.25 18.23 8.35
C GLU A 2 10.94 18.01 7.60
N LEU A 3 11.00 17.98 6.27
CA LEU A 3 9.93 17.43 5.46
C LEU A 3 9.98 15.92 5.68
N GLY A 4 9.25 15.45 6.69
CA GLY A 4 9.07 14.04 6.97
C GLY A 4 8.63 13.34 5.70
N THR A 5 9.51 12.51 5.16
CA THR A 5 9.17 11.58 4.09
C THR A 5 8.10 10.65 4.65
N GLY A 6 6.84 10.87 4.27
CA GLY A 6 5.66 10.10 4.67
C GLY A 6 5.63 8.65 4.13
N PHE A 7 6.79 8.03 4.02
CA PHE A 7 6.96 6.58 3.90
C PHE A 7 7.66 6.07 5.18
N ASP A 8 7.29 6.63 6.34
CA ASP A 8 7.77 6.15 7.64
C ASP A 8 7.35 4.69 7.78
N ARG A 9 8.35 3.80 7.73
CA ARG A 9 8.31 2.36 8.01
C ARG A 9 6.95 1.72 7.76
N ILE A 10 6.77 1.12 6.58
CA ILE A 10 5.85 -0.02 6.47
C ILE A 10 6.41 -1.09 7.42
N GLN A 11 5.92 -1.10 8.66
CA GLN A 11 6.03 -2.25 9.54
C GLN A 11 5.25 -3.35 8.83
N VAL A 12 5.96 -4.22 8.12
CA VAL A 12 5.38 -5.40 7.48
C VAL A 12 5.01 -6.37 8.61
N SER A 13 3.89 -6.08 9.29
CA SER A 13 3.20 -7.09 10.09
C SER A 13 2.74 -8.19 9.13
N THR A 14 2.88 -9.45 9.53
CA THR A 14 2.39 -10.56 8.73
C THR A 14 0.88 -10.44 8.60
N PHE A 15 0.34 -10.81 7.43
CA PHE A 15 -1.11 -10.80 7.19
C PHE A 15 -1.92 -11.40 8.35
N GLY A 16 -1.48 -12.54 8.89
CA GLY A 16 -2.17 -13.20 10.01
C GLY A 16 -2.26 -12.35 11.27
N ALA A 17 -1.19 -11.62 11.62
CA ALA A 17 -1.17 -10.70 12.75
C ALA A 17 -2.07 -9.49 12.52
N THR A 18 -2.04 -8.91 11.31
CA THR A 18 -2.92 -7.80 10.91
C THR A 18 -4.38 -8.21 10.97
N LEU A 19 -4.73 -9.35 10.37
CA LEU A 19 -6.09 -9.90 10.36
C LEU A 19 -6.62 -10.11 11.78
N LYS A 20 -5.81 -10.74 12.64
CA LYS A 20 -6.15 -10.98 14.06
C LYS A 20 -6.41 -9.67 14.80
N ARG A 21 -5.54 -8.67 14.63
CA ARG A 21 -5.68 -7.35 15.25
C ARG A 21 -6.97 -6.66 14.81
N CYS A 22 -7.24 -6.59 13.50
CA CYS A 22 -8.47 -5.99 12.98
C CYS A 22 -9.72 -6.69 13.51
N ARG A 23 -9.69 -8.03 13.56
CA ARG A 23 -10.76 -8.85 14.11
C ARG A 23 -11.04 -8.55 15.59
N GLU A 24 -9.98 -8.46 16.41
CA GLU A 24 -10.09 -8.21 17.85
C GLU A 24 -10.57 -6.80 18.17
N VAL A 25 -10.11 -5.79 17.43
CA VAL A 25 -10.62 -4.41 17.52
C VAL A 25 -12.11 -4.36 17.20
N GLY A 26 -12.54 -5.09 16.17
CA GLY A 26 -13.96 -5.23 15.81
C GLY A 26 -14.77 -6.14 16.73
N ARG A 27 -14.15 -6.76 17.75
CA ARG A 27 -14.76 -7.76 18.65
C ARG A 27 -15.44 -8.92 17.91
N VAL A 28 -14.88 -9.31 16.77
CA VAL A 28 -15.39 -10.43 15.96
C VAL A 28 -14.65 -11.71 16.37
N SER A 29 -15.31 -12.86 16.48
CA SER A 29 -14.62 -14.14 16.71
C SER A 29 -14.11 -14.73 15.39
N GLN A 30 -13.14 -15.64 15.42
CA GLN A 30 -12.67 -16.31 14.19
C GLN A 30 -13.85 -16.99 13.46
N SER A 31 -14.75 -17.64 14.20
CA SER A 31 -15.93 -18.31 13.62
C SER A 31 -16.89 -17.30 12.99
N LYS A 32 -17.12 -16.16 13.64
CA LYS A 32 -18.00 -15.13 13.11
C LYS A 32 -17.41 -14.47 11.87
N LEU A 33 -16.10 -14.25 11.84
CA LEU A 33 -15.42 -13.72 10.66
C LEU A 33 -15.51 -14.71 9.49
N ALA A 34 -15.26 -15.99 9.75
CA ALA A 34 -15.37 -17.05 8.75
C ALA A 34 -16.79 -17.12 8.17
N GLU A 35 -17.81 -17.16 9.02
CA GLU A 35 -19.22 -17.15 8.63
C GLU A 35 -19.56 -15.94 7.74
N ARG A 36 -19.17 -14.72 8.15
CA ARG A 36 -19.44 -13.50 7.39
C ARG A 36 -18.72 -13.45 6.05
N ALA A 37 -17.51 -14.02 5.97
CA ALA A 37 -16.68 -14.03 4.78
C ALA A 37 -16.95 -15.24 3.85
N GLY A 38 -17.84 -16.15 4.23
CA GLY A 38 -18.11 -17.37 3.44
C GLY A 38 -16.98 -18.41 3.50
N PHE A 39 -16.23 -18.45 4.59
CA PHE A 39 -15.12 -19.38 4.82
C PHE A 39 -15.37 -20.30 6.00
N ASP A 40 -14.59 -21.38 6.06
CA ASP A 40 -14.53 -22.24 7.25
C ASP A 40 -13.69 -21.60 8.37
N HIS A 41 -14.08 -21.87 9.62
CA HIS A 41 -13.30 -21.46 10.80
C HIS A 41 -11.82 -21.88 10.71
N SER A 42 -11.56 -23.09 10.23
CA SER A 42 -10.20 -23.63 10.07
C SER A 42 -9.35 -22.85 9.05
N TYR A 43 -9.99 -22.18 8.08
CA TYR A 43 -9.30 -21.32 7.13
C TYR A 43 -8.84 -20.04 7.81
N VAL A 44 -9.73 -19.33 8.50
CA VAL A 44 -9.39 -18.11 9.26
C VAL A 44 -8.31 -18.38 10.31
N SER A 45 -8.43 -19.50 11.04
CA SER A 45 -7.43 -19.91 12.03
C SER A 45 -6.03 -20.11 11.41
N ARG A 46 -5.94 -20.78 10.24
CA ARG A 46 -4.67 -21.00 9.53
C ARG A 46 -4.12 -19.72 8.91
N LEU A 47 -4.97 -18.77 8.53
CA LEU A 47 -4.54 -17.45 8.07
C LEU A 47 -3.92 -16.66 9.23
N GLU A 48 -4.59 -16.59 10.38
CA GLU A 48 -4.10 -15.86 11.56
C GLU A 48 -2.79 -16.44 12.12
N SER A 49 -2.59 -17.77 12.02
CA SER A 49 -1.33 -18.42 12.41
C SER A 49 -0.21 -18.35 11.37
N GLY A 50 -0.50 -17.87 10.16
CA GLY A 50 0.45 -17.86 9.04
C GLY A 50 0.68 -19.23 8.39
N ALA A 51 -0.05 -20.28 8.80
CA ALA A 51 0.00 -21.61 8.19
C ALA A 51 -0.59 -21.64 6.76
N ARG A 52 -1.28 -20.58 6.34
CA ARG A 52 -1.76 -20.42 4.97
C ARG A 52 -1.65 -18.97 4.49
N THR A 53 -1.29 -18.80 3.23
CA THR A 53 -1.28 -17.52 2.51
C THR A 53 -2.65 -17.28 1.88
N PRO A 54 -3.25 -16.08 2.02
CA PRO A 54 -4.54 -15.75 1.39
C PRO A 54 -4.37 -15.44 -0.11
N THR A 55 -5.44 -15.59 -0.88
CA THR A 55 -5.57 -14.95 -2.20
C THR A 55 -5.99 -13.50 -2.04
N ARG A 56 -5.83 -12.68 -3.09
CA ARG A 56 -6.27 -11.27 -3.08
C ARG A 56 -7.77 -11.16 -2.81
N GLU A 57 -8.56 -12.02 -3.44
CA GLU A 57 -10.02 -12.08 -3.27
C GLU A 57 -10.38 -12.43 -1.82
N ALA A 58 -9.68 -13.39 -1.21
CA ALA A 58 -9.91 -13.74 0.18
C ALA A 58 -9.60 -12.59 1.14
N VAL A 59 -8.54 -11.81 0.87
CA VAL A 59 -8.23 -10.59 1.65
C VAL A 59 -9.38 -9.57 1.56
N ILE A 60 -9.91 -9.35 0.36
CA ILE A 60 -11.04 -8.44 0.12
C ILE A 60 -12.29 -8.90 0.88
N GLN A 61 -12.66 -10.18 0.77
CA GLN A 61 -13.82 -10.75 1.46
C GLN A 61 -13.68 -10.66 2.99
N LEU A 62 -12.49 -10.90 3.54
CA LEU A 62 -12.23 -10.77 4.97
C LEU A 62 -12.31 -9.31 5.44
N ALA A 63 -11.77 -8.36 4.65
CA ALA A 63 -11.85 -6.94 4.97
C ALA A 63 -13.31 -6.44 4.99
N GLU A 64 -14.11 -6.86 4.01
CA GLU A 64 -15.55 -6.55 3.93
C GLU A 64 -16.32 -7.17 5.10
N ALA A 65 -16.06 -8.44 5.45
CA ALA A 65 -16.69 -9.12 6.58
C ALA A 65 -16.35 -8.49 7.95
N LEU A 66 -15.18 -7.83 8.05
CA LEU A 66 -14.77 -7.03 9.20
C LEU A 66 -15.44 -5.64 9.23
N GLY A 67 -16.11 -5.21 8.15
CA GLY A 67 -16.63 -3.87 8.01
C GLY A 67 -15.51 -2.82 7.92
N SER A 68 -14.36 -3.19 7.34
CA SER A 68 -13.21 -2.30 7.23
C SER A 68 -13.51 -1.14 6.28
N ASN A 69 -13.03 0.06 6.63
CA ASN A 69 -13.02 1.20 5.72
C ASN A 69 -11.95 1.02 4.62
N PRO A 70 -11.87 1.91 3.61
CA PRO A 70 -10.89 1.77 2.53
C PRO A 70 -9.45 1.62 3.01
N ALA A 71 -9.04 2.41 4.01
CA ALA A 71 -7.71 2.36 4.61
C ALA A 71 -7.41 1.01 5.30
N GLY A 72 -8.36 0.45 6.04
CA GLY A 72 -8.19 -0.86 6.70
C GLY A 72 -8.11 -2.02 5.71
N GLN A 73 -8.84 -1.92 4.59
CA GLN A 73 -8.72 -2.90 3.52
C GLN A 73 -7.38 -2.81 2.78
N ASP A 74 -6.90 -1.59 2.56
CA ASP A 74 -5.60 -1.35 1.95
C ASP A 74 -4.45 -1.80 2.86
N GLU A 75 -4.60 -1.67 4.18
CA GLU A 75 -3.69 -2.24 5.17
C GLU A 75 -3.62 -3.78 5.06
N LEU A 76 -4.77 -4.46 4.98
CA LEU A 76 -4.83 -5.93 4.85
C LEU A 76 -4.25 -6.41 3.51
N LEU A 77 -4.49 -5.67 2.42
CA LEU A 77 -3.88 -5.97 1.11
C LEU A 77 -2.36 -5.85 1.17
N ALA A 78 -1.84 -4.74 1.73
CA ALA A 78 -0.41 -4.53 1.89
C ALA A 78 0.24 -5.62 2.77
N ALA A 79 -0.39 -5.98 3.89
CA ALA A 79 0.10 -7.03 4.79
C ALA A 79 0.12 -8.44 4.15
N ALA A 80 -0.72 -8.67 3.14
CA ALA A 80 -0.74 -9.88 2.32
C ALA A 80 0.20 -9.82 1.10
N GLY A 81 0.92 -8.70 0.90
CA GLY A 81 1.82 -8.51 -0.25
C GLY A 81 1.11 -8.11 -1.55
N PHE A 82 -0.17 -7.71 -1.47
CA PHE A 82 -0.91 -7.17 -2.61
C PHE A 82 -0.82 -5.65 -2.64
N MET A 83 -0.90 -5.09 -3.86
CA MET A 83 -1.00 -3.64 -4.00
C MET A 83 -2.33 -3.13 -3.41
N PRO A 84 -2.28 -2.10 -2.54
CA PRO A 84 -3.46 -1.36 -2.09
C PRO A 84 -4.27 -0.78 -3.26
N ARG A 85 -5.57 -0.58 -3.05
CA ARG A 85 -6.45 -0.08 -4.12
C ARG A 85 -6.18 1.38 -4.46
N GLU A 86 -5.87 2.20 -3.46
CA GLU A 86 -5.50 3.60 -3.70
C GLU A 86 -4.29 3.68 -4.63
N VAL A 87 -3.26 2.88 -4.38
CA VAL A 87 -2.05 2.81 -5.23
C VAL A 87 -2.39 2.34 -6.64
N SER A 88 -3.22 1.29 -6.78
CA SER A 88 -3.66 0.82 -8.11
C SER A 88 -4.42 1.90 -8.89
N SER A 89 -5.25 2.68 -8.20
CA SER A 89 -6.05 3.75 -8.81
C SER A 89 -5.15 4.89 -9.28
N LEU A 90 -4.17 5.29 -8.47
CA LEU A 90 -3.19 6.31 -8.83
C LEU A 90 -2.38 5.92 -10.08
N LEU A 91 -2.00 4.64 -10.21
CA LEU A 91 -1.22 4.17 -11.35
C LEU A 91 -2.04 4.00 -12.64
N THR A 92 -3.38 3.85 -12.53
CA THR A 92 -4.24 3.61 -13.70
C THR A 92 -4.24 4.78 -14.69
N GLY A 93 -4.06 6.02 -14.19
CA GLY A 93 -3.94 7.21 -15.03
C GLY A 93 -2.52 7.49 -15.56
N GLU A 94 -1.54 6.69 -15.17
CA GLU A 94 -0.11 6.99 -15.34
C GLU A 94 0.60 5.84 -16.08
N PRO A 95 0.43 5.73 -17.42
CA PRO A 95 0.98 4.62 -18.20
C PRO A 95 2.51 4.57 -18.13
N GLU A 96 3.19 5.72 -18.11
CA GLU A 96 4.65 5.83 -18.02
C GLU A 96 5.16 5.29 -16.68
N VAL A 97 4.46 5.59 -15.58
CA VAL A 97 4.82 5.09 -14.24
C VAL A 97 4.62 3.57 -14.17
N THR A 98 3.55 3.07 -14.78
CA THR A 98 3.26 1.63 -14.84
C THR A 98 4.32 0.87 -15.64
N GLU A 99 4.75 1.41 -16.78
CA GLU A 99 5.84 0.83 -17.58
C GLU A 99 7.15 0.77 -16.79
N VAL A 100 7.51 1.89 -16.14
CA VAL A 100 8.72 1.98 -15.31
C VAL A 100 8.68 0.98 -14.15
N LEU A 101 7.53 0.82 -13.48
CA LEU A 101 7.37 -0.20 -12.45
C LEU A 101 7.51 -1.62 -13.01
N GLY A 102 7.04 -1.88 -14.22
CA GLY A 102 7.26 -3.14 -14.94
C GLY A 102 8.76 -3.43 -15.11
N LEU A 103 9.51 -2.48 -15.65
CA LEU A 103 10.96 -2.60 -15.84
C LEU A 103 11.72 -2.82 -14.53
N LEU A 104 11.29 -2.16 -13.45
CA LEU A 104 11.94 -2.29 -12.14
C LEU A 104 11.68 -3.64 -11.46
N ARG A 105 10.60 -4.33 -11.82
CA ARG A 105 10.22 -5.64 -11.28
C ARG A 105 10.69 -6.82 -12.14
N ASP A 106 11.06 -6.55 -13.39
CA ASP A 106 11.56 -7.55 -14.31
C ASP A 106 13.02 -7.91 -13.98
N ASP A 107 13.25 -9.14 -13.51
CA ASP A 107 14.57 -9.67 -13.16
C ASP A 107 15.44 -10.00 -14.36
N THR A 108 14.90 -9.95 -15.58
CA THR A 108 15.69 -10.04 -16.82
C THR A 108 16.38 -8.72 -17.18
N VAL A 109 15.89 -7.58 -16.67
CA VAL A 109 16.51 -6.27 -16.87
C VAL A 109 17.76 -6.17 -15.99
N PRO A 110 18.95 -5.85 -16.54
CA PRO A 110 20.17 -5.81 -15.75
C PRO A 110 20.09 -4.76 -14.63
N GLU A 111 20.63 -5.10 -13.45
CA GLU A 111 20.48 -4.25 -12.26
C GLU A 111 21.02 -2.83 -12.46
N ALA A 112 22.08 -2.65 -13.25
CA ALA A 112 22.61 -1.32 -13.57
C ALA A 112 21.56 -0.42 -14.24
N TYR A 113 20.73 -0.96 -15.13
CA TYR A 113 19.65 -0.20 -15.77
C TYR A 113 18.54 0.12 -14.77
N ARG A 114 18.12 -0.83 -13.95
CA ARG A 114 17.12 -0.60 -12.90
C ARG A 114 17.59 0.44 -11.88
N ALA A 115 18.87 0.41 -11.51
CA ALA A 115 19.50 1.42 -10.65
C ALA A 115 19.49 2.82 -11.30
N ASN A 116 19.80 2.91 -12.60
CA ASN A 116 19.73 4.17 -13.34
C ASN A 116 18.30 4.73 -13.39
N VAL A 117 17.30 3.90 -13.67
CA VAL A 117 15.88 4.30 -13.64
C VAL A 117 15.53 4.89 -12.27
N ARG A 118 15.90 4.23 -11.18
CA ARG A 118 15.68 4.77 -9.81
C ARG A 118 16.39 6.10 -9.58
N ALA A 119 17.60 6.28 -10.09
CA ALA A 119 18.34 7.55 -9.96
C ALA A 119 17.66 8.69 -10.71
N VAL A 120 17.21 8.45 -11.95
CA VAL A 120 16.50 9.45 -12.76
C VAL A 120 15.17 9.83 -12.12
N LEU A 121 14.38 8.87 -11.64
CA LEU A 121 13.12 9.15 -10.93
C LEU A 121 13.34 10.05 -9.71
N ARG A 122 14.42 9.80 -8.94
CA ARG A 122 14.77 10.66 -7.79
C ARG A 122 15.07 12.08 -8.22
N LEU A 123 15.87 12.25 -9.27
CA LEU A 123 16.21 13.57 -9.81
C LEU A 123 14.95 14.33 -10.25
N LEU A 124 14.07 13.68 -11.02
CA LEU A 124 12.81 14.30 -11.48
C LEU A 124 11.93 14.73 -10.30
N ALA A 125 11.81 13.88 -9.27
CA ALA A 125 11.05 14.19 -8.08
C ALA A 125 11.64 15.36 -7.28
N GLU A 126 12.97 15.46 -7.20
CA GLU A 126 13.67 16.59 -6.56
C GLU A 126 13.45 17.89 -7.33
N GLN A 127 13.58 17.85 -8.66
CA GLN A 127 13.34 19.00 -9.52
C GLN A 127 11.91 19.52 -9.39
N ALA A 128 10.92 18.62 -9.42
CA ALA A 128 9.52 18.99 -9.24
C ALA A 128 9.28 19.65 -7.88
N ARG A 129 9.80 19.08 -6.79
CA ARG A 129 9.70 19.68 -5.44
C ARG A 129 10.32 21.07 -5.38
N MET A 130 11.51 21.25 -5.96
CA MET A 130 12.18 22.55 -5.99
C MET A 130 11.41 23.58 -6.80
N ALA A 131 10.83 23.19 -7.94
CA ALA A 131 9.98 24.06 -8.75
C ALA A 131 8.73 24.50 -7.97
N MET A 132 8.03 23.57 -7.31
CA MET A 132 6.85 23.88 -6.50
C MET A 132 7.15 24.84 -5.33
N VAL A 133 8.30 24.68 -4.67
CA VAL A 133 8.75 25.60 -3.61
C VAL A 133 9.06 26.98 -4.17
N LYS A 134 9.71 27.04 -5.34
CA LYS A 134 10.06 28.31 -6.01
C LYS A 134 8.81 29.06 -6.50
N ASP A 135 7.82 28.34 -7.01
CA ASP A 135 6.55 28.92 -7.45
C ASP A 135 5.70 29.42 -6.26
N ALA A 136 5.71 28.69 -5.13
CA ALA A 136 5.09 29.15 -3.88
C ALA A 136 5.81 30.36 -3.25
N ALA A 137 7.11 30.54 -3.51
CA ALA A 137 7.93 31.66 -3.05
C ALA A 137 8.03 32.82 -4.06
N GLY A 138 7.21 32.81 -5.13
CA GLY A 138 7.22 33.85 -6.17
C GLY A 138 6.79 35.25 -5.69
N PRO A 139 7.03 36.31 -6.49
CA PRO A 139 7.00 37.72 -6.05
C PRO A 139 5.64 38.26 -5.59
N PHE A 140 4.56 37.49 -5.74
CA PHE A 140 3.20 37.91 -5.41
C PHE A 140 2.74 37.44 -4.02
N ALA A 141 3.55 36.69 -3.27
CA ALA A 141 3.20 36.21 -1.93
C ALA A 141 3.24 37.31 -0.84
N SER A 142 3.70 38.54 -1.14
CA SER A 142 3.83 39.62 -0.15
C SER A 142 2.93 40.84 -0.37
N VAL A 143 1.89 40.76 -1.20
CA VAL A 143 0.98 41.91 -1.46
C VAL A 143 -0.34 41.83 -0.66
N ALA A 144 -0.46 40.86 0.26
CA ALA A 144 -1.60 40.77 1.18
C ALA A 144 -1.09 40.71 2.63
N ALA A 145 -0.70 41.86 3.17
CA ALA A 145 -0.57 42.11 4.61
C ALA A 145 -1.10 43.52 4.91
#